data_AF-A0AA36GYS0-F1
#
_entry.id   AF-A0AA36GYS0-F1
#
_cell.length_a   1.000
_cell.length_b   1.000
_cell.length_c   1.000
_cell.angle_alpha   90.00
_cell.angle_beta   90.00
_cell.angle_gamma   90.00
#
_symmetry.space_group_name_H-M   'P 1'
#
loop_
_entity.id
_entity.type
_entity.pdbx_description
1 polymer ?
#
loop_
_entity_poly.entity_id
_entity_poly.type
_entity_poly.pdbx_seq_one_letter_code
_entity_poly.pdbx_strand_id
1 'polypeptide(L)' 'MTGIISRIVSGGTAVAKGFLAVRNPLMIESSAGFKVKARLKLRCRNCYFIRINGRLHVECTAHPRHKAREIFNTKLLW' A
#
# COMPACT_ATOMS: atom_id res chain seq x y z
N MET A 1 43.41 17.26 48.05
CA MET A 1 42.64 18.04 47.06
C MET A 1 42.13 17.04 46.02
N THR A 2 41.11 16.27 46.40
CA THR A 2 39.71 16.38 45.91
C THR A 2 39.55 15.89 44.47
N GLY A 3 39.07 14.66 44.36
CA GLY A 3 38.80 13.95 43.11
C GLY A 3 37.69 14.60 42.29
N ILE A 4 37.98 14.80 41.00
CA ILE A 4 37.06 15.34 39.99
C ILE A 4 36.52 14.22 39.08
N ILE A 5 36.77 12.94 39.40
CA ILE A 5 36.25 11.82 38.62
C ILE A 5 34.89 11.38 39.16
N SER A 6 33.87 12.21 38.96
CA SER A 6 32.47 11.77 38.97
C SER A 6 31.60 12.86 38.36
N ARG A 7 31.58 12.97 37.02
CA ARG A 7 30.58 13.80 36.29
C ARG A 7 30.52 13.66 34.77
N ILE A 8 30.97 12.55 34.17
CA ILE A 8 30.87 12.35 32.70
C ILE A 8 30.07 11.09 32.31
N VAL A 9 29.25 10.55 33.22
CA VAL A 9 28.30 9.47 32.90
C VAL A 9 26.90 9.98 33.19
N SER A 10 26.36 10.87 32.34
CA SER A 10 24.92 11.24 32.32
C SER A 10 24.53 12.13 31.12
N GLY A 11 25.11 11.93 29.93
CA GLY A 11 24.77 12.78 28.77
C GLY A 11 24.67 12.10 27.41
N GLY A 12 24.92 10.79 27.32
CA GLY A 12 25.07 10.08 26.05
C GLY A 12 23.81 9.45 25.45
N THR A 13 22.63 9.62 26.05
CA THR A 13 21.42 8.85 25.66
C THR A 13 20.29 9.71 25.06
N ALA A 14 20.52 10.99 24.81
CA ALA A 14 19.51 11.88 24.24
C ALA A 14 19.59 12.02 22.70
N VAL A 15 20.75 11.77 22.08
CA VAL A 15 20.95 12.00 20.63
C VAL A 15 20.54 10.80 19.77
N ALA A 16 20.42 9.60 20.35
CA ALA A 16 20.14 8.38 19.59
C ALA A 16 18.65 8.05 19.39
N LYS A 17 17.71 8.89 19.86
CA LYS A 17 16.26 8.62 19.76
C LYS A 17 15.59 9.23 18.50
N GLY A 18 16.36 9.79 17.57
CA GLY A 18 15.82 10.41 16.35
C GLY A 18 15.73 9.49 15.13
N PHE A 19 16.52 8.41 15.06
CA PHE A 19 16.67 7.64 13.81
C PHE A 19 15.69 6.48 13.65
N LEU A 20 15.06 6.01 14.74
CA LEU A 20 13.97 5.03 14.68
C LEU A 20 12.59 5.66 14.72
N ALA A 21 12.51 6.99 14.87
CA ALA A 21 11.29 7.72 14.59
C ALA A 21 11.13 7.82 13.07
N VAL A 22 10.86 6.68 12.43
CA VAL A 22 10.22 6.62 11.12
C VAL A 22 8.91 7.37 11.32
N ARG A 23 8.91 8.64 10.93
CA ARG A 23 7.70 9.41 10.68
C ARG A 23 6.90 8.54 9.74
N ASN A 24 5.80 7.97 10.23
CA ASN A 24 4.85 7.19 9.44
C ASN A 24 4.46 8.07 8.25
N PRO A 25 5.07 7.89 7.07
CA PRO A 25 4.85 8.82 5.98
C PRO A 25 3.48 8.42 5.49
N LEU A 26 2.46 9.23 5.80
CA LEU A 26 1.13 9.19 5.21
C LEU A 26 0.70 7.76 4.90
N MET A 27 -0.05 7.09 5.81
CA MET A 27 -0.72 5.83 5.48
C MET A 27 -1.22 5.96 4.05
N ILE A 28 -0.52 5.29 3.11
CA ILE A 28 -0.83 5.37 1.70
C ILE A 28 -2.17 4.70 1.69
N GLU A 29 -3.22 5.53 1.64
CA GLU A 29 -4.58 5.09 1.52
C GLU A 29 -4.53 4.19 0.30
N SER A 30 -4.58 2.87 0.56
CA SER A 30 -4.45 1.88 -0.47
C SER A 30 -5.71 2.06 -1.28
N SER A 31 -5.66 2.98 -2.25
CA SER A 31 -6.72 3.23 -3.20
C SER A 31 -7.02 1.86 -3.74
N ALA A 32 -8.17 1.30 -3.36
CA ALA A 32 -8.49 -0.09 -3.61
C ALA A 32 -8.68 -0.25 -5.12
N GLY A 33 -7.56 -0.40 -5.82
CA GLY A 33 -7.50 -0.55 -7.25
C GLY A 33 -8.09 -1.89 -7.66
N PHE A 34 -8.12 -2.12 -8.97
CA PHE A 34 -8.60 -3.39 -9.49
C PHE A 34 -7.64 -4.52 -9.13
N LYS A 35 -8.17 -5.61 -8.58
CA LYS A 35 -7.41 -6.85 -8.48
C LYS A 35 -7.26 -7.47 -9.86
N VAL A 36 -6.03 -7.56 -10.37
CA VAL A 36 -5.76 -8.19 -11.66
C VAL A 36 -5.91 -9.72 -11.55
N LYS A 37 -6.67 -10.34 -12.45
CA LYS A 37 -6.91 -11.79 -12.51
C LYS A 37 -7.01 -12.27 -13.95
N ALA A 38 -6.56 -13.50 -14.20
CA ALA A 38 -6.72 -14.16 -15.50
C ALA A 38 -8.21 -14.45 -15.80
N ARG A 39 -8.96 -14.93 -14.80
CA ARG A 39 -10.39 -15.22 -14.92
C ARG A 39 -11.21 -14.33 -14.00
N LEU A 40 -12.12 -13.57 -14.59
CA LEU A 40 -13.05 -12.71 -13.87
C LEU A 40 -14.33 -13.47 -13.52
N LYS A 41 -14.91 -13.15 -12.36
CA LYS A 41 -16.19 -13.69 -11.91
C LYS A 41 -16.96 -12.63 -11.12
N LEU A 42 -18.27 -12.62 -11.30
CA LEU A 42 -19.17 -11.81 -10.49
C LEU A 42 -19.32 -12.47 -9.12
N ARG A 43 -19.22 -11.68 -8.05
CA ARG A 43 -19.34 -12.15 -6.67
C ARG A 43 -20.68 -11.81 -6.03
N CYS A 44 -21.39 -10.85 -6.62
CA CYS A 44 -22.56 -10.20 -6.06
C CYS A 44 -23.52 -9.83 -7.19
N ARG A 45 -24.77 -9.49 -6.84
CA ARG A 45 -25.80 -9.08 -7.81
C ARG A 45 -25.49 -7.73 -8.47
N ASN A 46 -24.82 -6.83 -7.75
CA ASN A 46 -24.46 -5.48 -8.24
C ASN A 46 -23.12 -5.47 -8.99
N CYS A 47 -22.52 -6.64 -9.19
CA CYS A 47 -21.25 -6.79 -9.89
C CYS A 47 -21.59 -6.96 -11.37
N TYR A 48 -20.93 -6.21 -12.26
CA TYR A 48 -21.16 -6.30 -13.71
C TYR A 48 -19.85 -6.24 -14.49
N PHE A 49 -19.90 -6.73 -15.73
CA PHE A 49 -18.77 -6.70 -16.65
C PHE A 49 -18.77 -5.41 -17.48
N ILE A 50 -17.60 -4.82 -17.67
CA ILE A 50 -17.38 -3.69 -18.57
C ILE A 50 -16.08 -3.90 -19.35
N ARG A 51 -16.06 -3.50 -20.64
CA ARG A 51 -14.86 -3.52 -21.48
C ARG A 51 -14.27 -2.12 -21.55
N ILE A 52 -13.04 -1.96 -21.06
CA ILE A 52 -12.32 -0.69 -21.05
C ILE A 52 -10.94 -0.93 -21.65
N ASN A 53 -10.52 -0.13 -22.63
CA ASN A 53 -9.22 -0.22 -23.29
C ASN A 53 -8.86 -1.66 -23.76
N GLY A 54 -9.85 -2.37 -24.31
CA GLY A 54 -9.70 -3.75 -24.80
C GLY A 54 -9.60 -4.83 -23.72
N ARG A 55 -9.69 -4.49 -22.43
CA ARG A 55 -9.66 -5.44 -21.31
C ARG A 55 -11.04 -5.60 -20.69
N LEU A 56 -11.34 -6.80 -20.20
CA LEU A 56 -12.52 -7.02 -19.37
C LEU A 56 -12.27 -6.57 -17.93
N HIS A 57 -13.24 -5.89 -17.35
CA HIS A 57 -13.23 -5.43 -15.97
C HIS A 57 -14.52 -5.88 -15.28
N VAL A 58 -14.43 -6.15 -13.98
CA VAL A 58 -15.58 -6.30 -13.09
C VAL A 58 -15.65 -5.05 -12.23
N GLU A 59 -16.76 -4.34 -12.34
CA GLU A 59 -17.09 -3.21 -11.48
C GLU A 59 -18.18 -3.61 -10.49
N CYS A 60 -18.18 -2.93 -9.35
CA CYS A 60 -19.25 -3.08 -8.37
C CYS A 60 -19.45 -1.75 -7.65
N THR A 61 -20.71 -1.29 -7.63
CA THR A 61 -21.11 -0.04 -6.96
C THR A 61 -21.18 -0.22 -5.45
N ALA A 62 -21.61 -1.39 -4.97
CA ALA A 62 -21.81 -1.65 -3.54
C ALA A 62 -20.52 -2.05 -2.79
N HIS A 63 -19.62 -2.78 -3.46
CA HIS A 63 -18.45 -3.38 -2.79
C HIS A 63 -17.17 -3.15 -3.62
N PRO A 64 -16.30 -2.19 -3.25
CA PRO A 64 -15.08 -1.89 -4.01
C PRO A 64 -14.10 -3.07 -4.03
N ARG A 65 -14.15 -3.96 -3.02
CA ARG A 65 -13.33 -5.19 -2.96
C ARG A 65 -13.62 -6.21 -4.07
N HIS A 66 -14.74 -6.06 -4.80
CA HIS A 66 -15.07 -6.93 -5.93
C HIS A 66 -14.46 -6.46 -7.25
N LYS A 67 -13.91 -5.23 -7.29
CA LYS A 67 -13.31 -4.67 -8.49
C LYS A 67 -12.12 -5.50 -8.94
N ALA A 68 -12.20 -6.01 -10.17
CA ALA A 68 -11.16 -6.85 -10.75
C ALA A 68 -10.96 -6.54 -12.23
N ARG A 69 -9.75 -6.81 -12.75
CA ARG A 69 -9.37 -6.51 -14.13
C ARG A 69 -8.67 -7.69 -14.76
N GLU A 70 -8.88 -7.90 -16.05
CA GLU A 70 -8.15 -8.88 -16.84
C GLU A 70 -6.65 -8.54 -16.90
N ILE A 71 -5.81 -9.57 -16.98
CA ILE A 71 -4.37 -9.38 -17.20
C ILE A 71 -4.18 -8.71 -18.56
N PHE A 72 -3.29 -7.72 -18.62
CA PHE A 72 -2.94 -7.15 -19.91
C PHE A 72 -2.02 -8.07 -20.67
N ASN A 73 -2.37 -8.36 -21.92
CA ASN A 73 -1.42 -8.98 -22.82
C ASN A 73 -0.45 -7.91 -23.35
N THR A 74 0.73 -7.85 -22.75
CA THR A 74 1.82 -6.96 -23.19
C THR A 74 2.32 -7.31 -24.59
N LYS A 75 2.09 -8.54 -25.07
CA LYS A 75 2.50 -8.96 -26.41
C LYS A 75 1.69 -8.32 -27.54
N LEU A 76 0.61 -7.61 -27.21
CA LEU A 76 -0.18 -6.84 -28.18
C LEU A 76 0.34 -5.40 -28.35
N LEU A 77 1.43 -5.03 -27.66
CA LEU A 77 2.02 -3.69 -27.72
C LEU A 77 3.20 -3.56 -28.69
N TRP A 78 3.70 -4.66 -29.23
CA TRP A 78 4.85 -4.73 -30.13
C TRP A 78 4.48 -5.51 -31.39
#